data_AF-A0A554XBW7-F1
#
_entry.id   AF-A0A554XBW7-F1
#
_cell.length_a   1.000
_cell.length_b   1.000
_cell.length_c   1.000
_cell.angle_alpha   90.00
_cell.angle_beta   90.00
_cell.angle_gamma   90.00
#
_symmetry.space_group_name_H-M   'P 1'
#
loop_
_entity.id
_entity.type
_entity.pdbx_description
1 polymer ?
#
loop_
_entity_poly.entity_id
_entity_poly.type
_entity_poly.pdbx_seq_one_letter_code
_entity_poly.pdbx_strand_id
1 'polypeptide(L)'
;MKTFNTAGPSIPGDHYMLDPLARIDLTEIEALIDAKRYFVLHAPRQTGKTTALLALMHHLNAQGRYRCAYANIEGAQAARGDETQGIPAACSAIARSIEDYTGEAAVHRWYRETGVHIEPQDRLTALLRHWAQLDAKPAVLFLDEVDALVGDTLISLLRQIRAGYAQRPEAFPQTVVLCGVRDVRDYRIHSGGEIITGGSAFNIKAVSLRLSNFSRAECEQLWQQHEAETGQTFDPAIYPELWADTEGQPWLVNALGHELTWNMRELRDRSRPITLTHYWQARENLIQSRATHLDQLTDKLREPRVHRVMSALLASEEPVTLADISPDDKQYVEDLGLIVTRPQIRIANRIYREVIPRELTWVAQSYITHEQPWYLRADRRLDIPKLLTAFQQFFREHSEAWIEGFDYKEAGPQLLMQAFLQRIVNGGGRIQREYGLGRRRTDLLIEWPLDEQQGFFGPVQRVVIELKLYRKGSLDTLIAEGLTQTADYADKAGADEAHLVIFDRRPGIAWEDKIWQRSEAVRSAVDGGSGDGARTIRGDTGPRTIGVWGC
;
A
#
# COMPACT_ATOMS: atom_id res chain seq x y z
N MET A 1 25.47 -14.69 -4.71
CA MET A 1 24.97 -14.25 -3.40
C MET A 1 23.58 -13.73 -3.65
N LYS A 2 22.58 -14.25 -2.95
CA LYS A 2 21.20 -13.83 -3.18
C LYS A 2 20.94 -12.45 -2.60
N THR A 3 19.89 -11.79 -3.08
CA THR A 3 19.46 -10.49 -2.58
C THR A 3 17.94 -10.45 -2.37
N PHE A 4 17.47 -9.53 -1.52
CA PHE A 4 16.05 -9.19 -1.48
C PHE A 4 15.68 -8.43 -2.75
N ASN A 5 14.58 -8.82 -3.39
CA ASN A 5 14.20 -8.29 -4.69
C ASN A 5 13.09 -7.24 -4.58
N THR A 6 13.33 -6.07 -5.18
CA THR A 6 12.39 -4.94 -5.17
C THR A 6 11.87 -4.59 -6.57
N ALA A 7 12.31 -5.31 -7.62
CA ALA A 7 11.93 -5.05 -9.01
C ALA A 7 11.69 -6.34 -9.80
N GLY A 8 10.60 -6.36 -10.58
CA GLY A 8 10.27 -7.49 -11.45
C GLY A 8 9.98 -8.81 -10.71
N PRO A 9 9.86 -9.92 -11.46
CA PRO A 9 9.66 -11.24 -10.87
C PRO A 9 10.91 -11.70 -10.11
N SER A 10 10.70 -12.53 -9.07
CA SER A 10 11.82 -13.12 -8.32
C SER A 10 12.40 -14.32 -9.05
N ILE A 11 13.72 -14.44 -9.09
CA ILE A 11 14.45 -15.47 -9.85
C ILE A 11 15.07 -16.46 -8.86
N PRO A 12 14.77 -17.77 -8.96
CA PRO A 12 15.41 -18.79 -8.14
C PRO A 12 16.93 -18.76 -8.29
N GLY A 13 17.65 -18.72 -7.17
CA GLY A 13 19.12 -18.70 -7.16
C GLY A 13 19.73 -17.30 -7.05
N ASP A 14 19.05 -16.28 -7.58
CA ASP A 14 19.49 -14.88 -7.52
C ASP A 14 18.84 -14.12 -6.37
N HIS A 15 17.59 -14.46 -6.02
CA HIS A 15 16.82 -13.74 -5.02
C HIS A 15 16.43 -14.61 -3.82
N TYR A 16 16.27 -13.98 -2.66
CA TYR A 16 15.53 -14.57 -1.54
C TYR A 16 14.07 -14.65 -1.94
N MET A 17 13.49 -15.85 -1.83
CA MET A 17 12.11 -16.08 -2.22
C MET A 17 11.51 -17.23 -1.44
N LEU A 18 10.25 -17.07 -1.06
CA LEU A 18 9.39 -18.17 -0.60
C LEU A 18 8.91 -18.96 -1.82
N ASP A 19 8.44 -20.18 -1.59
CA ASP A 19 7.83 -20.98 -2.66
C ASP A 19 6.61 -20.23 -3.22
N PRO A 20 6.64 -19.81 -4.50
CA PRO A 20 5.52 -19.07 -5.10
C PRO A 20 4.24 -19.90 -5.19
N LEU A 21 4.34 -21.24 -5.26
CA LEU A 21 3.19 -22.13 -5.34
C LEU A 21 2.49 -22.29 -3.99
N ALA A 22 3.24 -22.23 -2.88
CA ALA A 22 2.68 -22.26 -1.54
C ALA A 22 1.84 -21.01 -1.23
N ARG A 23 2.02 -19.93 -2.00
CA ARG A 23 1.29 -18.66 -1.83
C ARG A 23 -0.06 -18.60 -2.53
N ILE A 24 -0.31 -19.54 -3.43
CA ILE A 24 -1.58 -19.69 -4.13
C ILE A 24 -2.28 -20.94 -3.62
N ASP A 25 -3.61 -20.93 -3.67
CA ASP A 25 -4.37 -22.16 -3.45
C ASP A 25 -4.22 -23.06 -4.68
N LEU A 26 -3.10 -23.79 -4.74
CA LEU A 26 -2.75 -24.65 -5.86
C LEU A 26 -3.82 -25.72 -6.09
N THR A 27 -4.40 -26.25 -5.01
CA THR A 27 -5.42 -27.30 -5.09
C THR A 27 -6.68 -26.76 -5.75
N GLU A 28 -7.16 -25.59 -5.35
CA GLU A 28 -8.31 -24.95 -5.96
C GLU A 28 -8.04 -24.58 -7.42
N ILE A 29 -6.85 -24.04 -7.74
CA ILE A 29 -6.46 -23.69 -9.11
C ILE A 29 -6.45 -24.92 -10.01
N GLU A 30 -5.84 -26.03 -9.57
CA GLU A 30 -5.82 -27.27 -10.33
C GLU A 30 -7.23 -27.83 -10.52
N ALA A 31 -8.07 -27.80 -9.48
CA ALA A 31 -9.47 -28.22 -9.57
C ALA A 31 -10.26 -27.40 -10.60
N LEU A 32 -10.04 -26.08 -10.65
CA LEU A 32 -10.67 -25.20 -11.65
C LEU A 32 -10.19 -25.51 -13.07
N ILE A 33 -8.89 -25.78 -13.25
CA ILE A 33 -8.32 -26.14 -14.55
C ILE A 33 -8.87 -27.50 -15.02
N ASP A 34 -8.91 -28.51 -14.14
CA ASP A 34 -9.48 -29.83 -14.42
C ASP A 34 -10.98 -29.75 -14.75
N ALA A 35 -11.71 -28.89 -14.04
CA ALA A 35 -13.11 -28.59 -14.33
C ALA A 35 -13.32 -27.69 -15.57
N LYS A 36 -12.25 -27.38 -16.32
CA LYS A 36 -12.27 -26.55 -17.53
C LYS A 36 -12.93 -25.19 -17.26
N ARG A 37 -12.62 -24.55 -16.13
CA ARG A 37 -13.18 -23.24 -15.77
C ARG A 37 -12.25 -22.13 -16.20
N TYR A 38 -12.84 -21.02 -16.65
CA TYR A 38 -12.14 -19.74 -16.78
C TYR A 38 -12.30 -18.98 -15.46
N PHE A 39 -11.25 -18.33 -14.98
CA PHE A 39 -11.27 -17.61 -13.72
C PHE A 39 -10.35 -16.39 -13.77
N VAL A 40 -10.43 -15.56 -12.74
CA VAL A 40 -9.57 -14.38 -12.58
C VAL A 40 -8.61 -14.63 -11.43
N LEU A 41 -7.34 -14.26 -11.60
CA LEU A 41 -6.37 -14.17 -10.52
C LEU A 41 -5.95 -12.71 -10.36
N HIS A 42 -6.40 -12.06 -9.30
CA HIS A 42 -6.04 -10.66 -9.04
C HIS A 42 -5.17 -10.53 -7.79
N ALA A 43 -4.34 -9.49 -7.77
CA ALA A 43 -3.50 -9.21 -6.64
C ALA A 43 -3.10 -7.73 -6.64
N PRO A 44 -3.03 -7.07 -5.46
CA PRO A 44 -2.45 -5.74 -5.37
C PRO A 44 -1.08 -5.66 -6.07
N ARG A 45 -0.70 -4.45 -6.51
CA ARG A 45 0.61 -4.23 -7.12
C ARG A 45 1.74 -4.74 -6.21
N GLN A 46 2.75 -5.34 -6.84
CA GLN A 46 3.96 -5.84 -6.20
C GLN A 46 3.74 -6.87 -5.08
N THR A 47 2.73 -7.73 -5.25
CA THR A 47 2.47 -8.89 -4.38
C THR A 47 3.16 -10.18 -4.86
N GLY A 48 3.88 -10.14 -5.99
CA GLY A 48 4.53 -11.32 -6.58
C GLY A 48 3.64 -12.14 -7.52
N LYS A 49 2.54 -11.57 -8.02
CA LYS A 49 1.62 -12.18 -9.00
C LYS A 49 2.36 -12.83 -10.18
N THR A 50 3.21 -12.08 -10.88
CA THR A 50 3.96 -12.62 -12.03
C THR A 50 4.90 -13.75 -11.64
N THR A 51 5.58 -13.67 -10.49
CA THR A 51 6.41 -14.78 -9.96
C THR A 51 5.57 -16.04 -9.75
N ALA A 52 4.38 -15.92 -9.15
CA ALA A 52 3.47 -17.04 -8.91
C ALA A 52 2.91 -17.63 -10.22
N LEU A 53 2.57 -16.77 -11.19
CA LEU A 53 2.07 -17.19 -12.50
C LEU A 53 3.11 -17.97 -13.30
N LEU A 54 4.36 -17.51 -13.30
CA LEU A 54 5.47 -18.24 -13.95
C LEU A 54 5.71 -19.59 -13.28
N ALA A 55 5.75 -19.64 -11.95
CA ALA A 55 5.90 -20.88 -11.20
C ALA A 55 4.76 -21.87 -11.49
N LEU A 56 3.50 -21.38 -11.52
CA LEU A 56 2.33 -22.18 -11.83
C LEU A 56 2.36 -22.72 -13.26
N MET A 57 2.79 -21.91 -14.23
CA MET A 57 2.94 -22.35 -15.62
C MET A 57 3.99 -23.46 -15.73
N HIS A 58 5.14 -23.31 -15.08
CA HIS A 58 6.17 -24.34 -15.06
C HIS A 58 5.68 -25.62 -14.39
N HIS A 59 4.95 -25.50 -13.27
CA HIS A 59 4.33 -26.64 -12.58
C HIS A 59 3.37 -27.41 -13.49
N LEU A 60 2.45 -26.72 -14.19
CA LEU A 60 1.50 -27.35 -15.10
C LEU A 60 2.18 -28.00 -16.31
N ASN A 61 3.20 -27.37 -16.88
CA ASN A 61 3.96 -27.94 -17.98
C ASN A 61 4.77 -29.19 -17.55
N ALA A 62 5.32 -29.19 -16.33
CA ALA A 62 6.05 -30.34 -15.78
C ALA A 62 5.17 -31.59 -15.59
N GLN A 63 3.86 -31.43 -15.39
CA GLN A 63 2.92 -32.56 -15.32
C GLN A 63 2.72 -33.26 -16.67
N GLY A 64 3.05 -32.60 -17.78
CA GLY A 64 2.88 -33.14 -19.14
C GLY A 64 1.43 -33.28 -19.62
N ARG A 65 0.44 -32.95 -18.79
CA ARG A 65 -1.00 -33.00 -19.10
C ARG A 65 -1.50 -31.83 -19.93
N TYR A 66 -0.84 -30.67 -19.83
CA TYR A 66 -1.27 -29.42 -20.45
C TYR A 66 -0.16 -28.79 -21.27
N ARG A 67 -0.57 -27.88 -22.15
CA ARG A 67 0.30 -26.90 -22.81
C ARG A 67 -0.02 -25.54 -22.22
N CYS A 68 0.78 -25.09 -21.25
CA CYS A 68 0.54 -23.85 -20.52
C CYS A 68 1.47 -22.73 -20.98
N ALA A 69 0.90 -21.57 -21.28
CA ALA A 69 1.65 -20.36 -21.60
C ALA A 69 1.21 -19.19 -20.71
N TYR A 70 2.18 -18.40 -20.28
CA TYR A 70 1.99 -17.10 -19.63
C TYR A 70 2.28 -15.99 -20.64
N ALA A 71 1.38 -15.04 -20.82
CA ALA A 71 1.56 -13.90 -21.71
C ALA A 71 1.23 -12.59 -21.01
N ASN A 72 2.22 -11.70 -20.93
CA ASN A 72 2.00 -10.30 -20.53
C ASN A 72 1.55 -9.50 -21.76
N ILE A 73 0.39 -8.84 -21.67
CA ILE A 73 -0.19 -8.05 -22.76
C ILE A 73 -0.18 -6.54 -22.49
N GLU A 74 0.55 -6.07 -21.48
CA GLU A 74 0.64 -4.66 -21.07
C GLU A 74 1.05 -3.75 -22.22
N GLY A 75 1.93 -4.22 -23.13
CA GLY A 75 2.37 -3.47 -24.30
C GLY A 75 1.23 -3.00 -25.22
N ALA A 76 0.07 -3.68 -25.21
CA ALA A 76 -1.10 -3.26 -25.97
C ALA A 76 -1.78 -2.00 -25.39
N GLN A 77 -1.46 -1.59 -24.16
CA GLN A 77 -1.91 -0.32 -23.58
C GLN A 77 -1.49 0.90 -24.40
N ALA A 78 -0.39 0.81 -25.15
CA ALA A 78 0.08 1.88 -26.03
C ALA A 78 -0.95 2.29 -27.10
N ALA A 79 -1.87 1.40 -27.46
CA ALA A 79 -2.98 1.67 -28.38
C ALA A 79 -4.07 2.58 -27.79
N ARG A 80 -4.03 2.87 -26.48
CA ARG A 80 -4.96 3.79 -25.78
C ARG A 80 -6.44 3.51 -26.03
N GLY A 81 -6.78 2.23 -26.21
CA GLY A 81 -8.15 1.76 -26.41
C GLY A 81 -8.54 1.51 -27.85
N ASP A 82 -7.72 1.89 -28.84
CA ASP A 82 -7.92 1.53 -30.25
C ASP A 82 -7.72 0.03 -30.46
N GLU A 83 -8.81 -0.72 -30.61
CA GLU A 83 -8.80 -2.17 -30.79
C GLU A 83 -8.11 -2.61 -32.08
N THR A 84 -8.06 -1.75 -33.09
CA THR A 84 -7.40 -2.04 -34.37
C THR A 84 -5.88 -2.11 -34.24
N GLN A 85 -5.33 -1.51 -33.17
CA GLN A 85 -3.91 -1.57 -32.82
C GLN A 85 -3.66 -2.45 -31.58
N GLY A 86 -4.54 -2.37 -30.59
CA GLY A 86 -4.40 -3.07 -29.32
C GLY A 86 -4.54 -4.58 -29.43
N ILE A 87 -5.53 -5.08 -30.19
CA ILE A 87 -5.70 -6.53 -30.38
C ILE A 87 -4.52 -7.15 -31.15
N PRO A 88 -4.01 -6.56 -32.25
CA PRO A 88 -2.79 -7.05 -32.89
C PRO A 88 -1.57 -7.09 -31.96
N ALA A 89 -1.40 -6.08 -31.11
CA ALA A 89 -0.31 -6.03 -30.15
C ALA A 89 -0.43 -7.17 -29.11
N ALA A 90 -1.62 -7.38 -28.55
CA ALA A 90 -1.89 -8.48 -27.61
C ALA A 90 -1.67 -9.84 -28.26
N CYS A 91 -2.19 -10.06 -29.47
CA CYS A 91 -2.00 -11.31 -30.22
C CYS A 91 -0.53 -11.59 -30.52
N SER A 92 0.24 -10.56 -30.87
CA SER A 92 1.69 -10.71 -31.08
C SER A 92 2.42 -11.11 -29.80
N ALA A 93 2.05 -10.55 -28.65
CA ALA A 93 2.65 -10.90 -27.37
C ALA A 93 2.30 -12.34 -26.95
N ILE A 94 1.04 -12.74 -27.13
CA ILE A 94 0.56 -14.09 -26.85
C ILE A 94 1.28 -15.12 -27.74
N ALA A 95 1.36 -14.88 -29.05
CA ALA A 95 1.97 -15.83 -29.99
C ALA A 95 3.46 -16.06 -29.69
N ARG A 96 4.21 -15.01 -29.33
CA ARG A 96 5.61 -15.12 -28.90
C ARG A 96 5.75 -15.86 -27.58
N SER A 97 4.91 -15.53 -26.61
CA SER A 97 4.93 -16.17 -25.30
C SER A 97 4.65 -17.68 -25.39
N ILE A 98 3.74 -18.10 -26.27
CA ILE A 98 3.50 -19.51 -26.54
C ILE A 98 4.77 -20.17 -27.08
N GLU A 99 5.43 -19.59 -28.09
CA GLU A 99 6.70 -20.10 -28.59
C GLU A 99 7.77 -20.21 -27.47
N ASP A 100 7.94 -19.16 -26.68
CA ASP A 100 8.96 -19.08 -25.62
C ASP A 100 8.77 -20.13 -24.52
N TYR A 101 7.52 -20.38 -24.11
CA TYR A 101 7.22 -21.24 -22.95
C TYR A 101 6.80 -22.67 -23.29
N THR A 102 6.26 -22.92 -24.48
CA THR A 102 5.87 -24.27 -24.92
C THR A 102 6.77 -24.84 -26.01
N GLY A 103 7.62 -24.01 -26.64
CA GLY A 103 8.46 -24.40 -27.79
C GLY A 103 7.71 -24.45 -29.13
N GLU A 104 6.45 -24.01 -29.17
CA GLU A 104 5.57 -24.17 -30.32
C GLU A 104 5.72 -23.04 -31.35
N ALA A 105 6.88 -22.98 -31.99
CA ALA A 105 7.21 -21.99 -33.02
C ALA A 105 6.20 -21.91 -34.19
N ALA A 106 5.42 -22.98 -34.41
CA ALA A 106 4.35 -23.00 -35.40
C ALA A 106 3.28 -21.93 -35.16
N VAL A 107 2.97 -21.62 -33.89
CA VAL A 107 1.96 -20.61 -33.52
C VAL A 107 2.42 -19.21 -33.92
N HIS A 108 3.64 -18.83 -33.53
CA HIS A 108 4.18 -17.52 -33.87
C HIS A 108 4.41 -17.37 -35.38
N ARG A 109 4.87 -18.42 -36.07
CA ARG A 109 4.98 -18.44 -37.53
C ARG A 109 3.62 -18.23 -38.20
N TRP A 110 2.60 -19.02 -37.82
CA TRP A 110 1.25 -18.88 -38.35
C TRP A 110 0.70 -17.47 -38.10
N TYR A 111 0.94 -16.90 -36.92
CA TYR A 111 0.49 -15.53 -36.63
C TYR A 111 1.13 -14.52 -37.58
N ARG A 112 2.45 -14.61 -37.82
CA ARG A 112 3.17 -13.69 -38.73
C ARG A 112 2.79 -13.84 -40.19
N GLU A 113 2.48 -15.06 -40.64
CA GLU A 113 2.19 -15.35 -42.05
C GLU A 113 0.71 -15.22 -42.40
N THR A 114 -0.18 -15.55 -41.47
CA THR A 114 -1.64 -15.61 -41.68
C THR A 114 -2.39 -14.72 -40.68
N GLY A 115 -2.09 -14.83 -39.39
CA GLY A 115 -2.83 -14.16 -38.32
C GLY A 115 -2.85 -12.62 -38.42
N VAL A 116 -1.76 -12.00 -38.89
CA VAL A 116 -1.68 -10.54 -39.09
C VAL A 116 -2.65 -10.00 -40.14
N HIS A 117 -3.14 -10.84 -41.05
CA HIS A 117 -4.09 -10.50 -42.10
C HIS A 117 -5.55 -10.70 -41.69
N ILE A 118 -5.81 -11.28 -40.52
CA ILE A 118 -7.16 -11.45 -39.97
C ILE A 118 -7.64 -10.14 -39.36
N GLU A 119 -8.90 -9.78 -39.56
CA GLU A 119 -9.49 -8.56 -38.99
C GLU A 119 -9.31 -8.50 -37.46
N PRO A 120 -8.96 -7.34 -36.86
CA PRO A 120 -8.72 -7.22 -35.42
C PRO A 120 -9.85 -7.76 -34.53
N GLN A 121 -11.10 -7.74 -35.01
CA GLN A 121 -12.28 -8.21 -34.28
C GLN A 121 -12.38 -9.74 -34.16
N ASP A 122 -11.62 -10.51 -34.95
CA ASP A 122 -11.58 -11.98 -34.90
C ASP A 122 -10.16 -12.54 -34.67
N ARG A 123 -9.15 -11.69 -34.74
CA ARG A 123 -7.73 -12.07 -34.73
C ARG A 123 -7.33 -12.88 -33.48
N LEU A 124 -7.80 -12.49 -32.29
CA LEU A 124 -7.49 -13.22 -31.05
C LEU A 124 -8.18 -14.58 -31.05
N THR A 125 -9.45 -14.63 -31.46
CA THR A 125 -10.21 -15.89 -31.58
C THR A 125 -9.48 -16.86 -32.49
N ALA A 126 -9.05 -16.41 -33.67
CA ALA A 126 -8.34 -17.22 -34.65
C ALA A 126 -6.99 -17.72 -34.12
N LEU A 127 -6.21 -16.86 -33.45
CA LEU A 127 -4.95 -17.26 -32.83
C LEU A 127 -5.12 -18.36 -31.79
N LEU A 128 -6.06 -18.17 -30.85
CA LEU A 128 -6.29 -19.12 -29.77
C LEU A 128 -6.87 -20.45 -30.29
N ARG A 129 -7.72 -20.39 -31.32
CA ARG A 129 -8.19 -21.59 -32.02
C ARG A 129 -7.06 -22.33 -32.71
N HIS A 130 -6.21 -21.63 -33.46
CA HIS A 130 -5.07 -22.24 -34.12
C HIS A 130 -4.18 -22.97 -33.09
N TRP A 131 -3.83 -22.29 -32.00
CA TRP A 131 -3.01 -22.87 -30.94
C TRP A 131 -3.64 -24.13 -30.31
N ALA A 132 -4.93 -24.08 -29.96
CA ALA A 132 -5.63 -25.20 -29.36
C ALA A 132 -5.68 -26.44 -30.28
N GLN A 133 -5.76 -26.25 -31.60
CA GLN A 133 -5.87 -27.35 -32.57
C GLN A 133 -4.53 -27.98 -32.99
N LEU A 134 -3.39 -27.40 -32.57
CA LEU A 134 -2.06 -27.92 -32.96
C LEU A 134 -1.67 -29.24 -32.28
N ASP A 135 -2.21 -29.53 -31.10
CA ASP A 135 -1.87 -30.71 -30.32
C ASP A 135 -3.10 -31.18 -29.53
N ALA A 136 -3.19 -32.49 -29.25
CA ALA A 136 -4.29 -33.07 -28.50
C ALA A 136 -4.27 -32.70 -27.00
N LYS A 137 -3.12 -32.29 -26.45
CA LYS A 137 -3.02 -31.81 -25.07
C LYS A 137 -3.77 -30.48 -24.92
N PRO A 138 -4.61 -30.32 -23.88
CA PRO A 138 -5.35 -29.10 -23.68
C PRO A 138 -4.44 -27.88 -23.42
N ALA A 139 -4.77 -26.75 -24.05
CA ALA A 139 -4.07 -25.49 -23.85
C ALA A 139 -4.61 -24.72 -22.63
N VAL A 140 -3.70 -24.15 -21.83
CA VAL A 140 -4.02 -23.29 -20.67
C VAL A 140 -3.27 -21.96 -20.82
N LEU A 141 -3.99 -20.84 -20.77
CA LEU A 141 -3.41 -19.51 -20.99
C LEU A 141 -3.55 -18.62 -19.76
N PHE A 142 -2.44 -18.08 -19.28
CA PHE A 142 -2.44 -17.00 -18.30
C PHE A 142 -2.20 -15.68 -19.03
N LEU A 143 -3.21 -14.80 -19.04
CA LEU A 143 -3.11 -13.46 -19.59
C LEU A 143 -2.87 -12.47 -18.45
N ASP A 144 -1.69 -11.87 -18.43
CA ASP A 144 -1.27 -10.93 -17.38
C ASP A 144 -1.38 -9.47 -17.80
N GLU A 145 -1.62 -8.59 -16.82
CA GLU A 145 -1.86 -7.15 -16.99
C GLU A 145 -3.07 -6.82 -17.89
N VAL A 146 -4.14 -7.63 -17.79
CA VAL A 146 -5.39 -7.39 -18.55
C VAL A 146 -6.03 -6.05 -18.16
N ASP A 147 -5.86 -5.62 -16.91
CA ASP A 147 -6.37 -4.35 -16.39
C ASP A 147 -5.59 -3.12 -16.86
N ALA A 148 -4.46 -3.29 -17.56
CA ALA A 148 -3.76 -2.22 -18.26
C ALA A 148 -4.50 -1.79 -19.54
N LEU A 149 -5.31 -2.67 -20.13
CA LEU A 149 -6.10 -2.36 -21.33
C LEU A 149 -7.33 -1.51 -20.97
N VAL A 150 -7.71 -0.62 -21.88
CA VAL A 150 -8.82 0.31 -21.71
C VAL A 150 -9.69 0.36 -22.96
N GLY A 151 -10.87 0.95 -22.85
CA GLY A 151 -11.75 1.21 -24.00
C GLY A 151 -12.10 -0.03 -24.83
N ASP A 152 -12.18 0.16 -26.14
CA ASP A 152 -12.61 -0.87 -27.08
C ASP A 152 -11.63 -2.04 -27.20
N THR A 153 -10.35 -1.81 -26.95
CA THR A 153 -9.34 -2.88 -26.87
C THR A 153 -9.69 -3.91 -25.79
N LEU A 154 -10.00 -3.47 -24.57
CA LEU A 154 -10.36 -4.39 -23.48
C LEU A 154 -11.69 -5.11 -23.77
N ILE A 155 -12.69 -4.40 -24.29
CA ILE A 155 -13.98 -5.01 -24.67
C ILE A 155 -13.78 -6.08 -25.74
N SER A 156 -13.00 -5.77 -26.79
CA SER A 156 -12.73 -6.67 -27.90
C SER A 156 -12.02 -7.93 -27.42
N LEU A 157 -10.99 -7.79 -26.57
CA LEU A 157 -10.28 -8.92 -25.96
C LEU A 157 -11.24 -9.86 -25.22
N LEU A 158 -12.05 -9.33 -24.30
CA LEU A 158 -12.98 -10.12 -23.48
C LEU A 158 -14.07 -10.79 -24.34
N ARG A 159 -14.61 -10.10 -25.35
CA ARG A 159 -15.64 -10.63 -26.24
C ARG A 159 -15.11 -11.74 -27.15
N GLN A 160 -13.90 -11.61 -27.68
CA GLN A 160 -13.27 -12.64 -28.50
C GLN A 160 -12.98 -13.92 -27.70
N ILE A 161 -12.45 -13.78 -26.47
CA ILE A 161 -12.26 -14.93 -25.57
C ILE A 161 -13.61 -15.59 -25.26
N ARG A 162 -14.66 -14.80 -25.04
CA ARG A 162 -16.01 -15.31 -24.77
C ARG A 162 -16.62 -16.04 -25.97
N ALA A 163 -16.41 -15.55 -27.18
CA ALA A 163 -16.95 -16.17 -28.39
C ALA A 163 -16.41 -17.60 -28.61
N GLY A 164 -15.15 -17.85 -28.25
CA GLY A 164 -14.50 -19.16 -28.32
C GLY A 164 -14.82 -20.13 -27.17
N TYR A 165 -15.56 -19.71 -26.14
CA TYR A 165 -15.73 -20.49 -24.91
C TYR A 165 -16.48 -21.82 -25.12
N ALA A 166 -17.39 -21.90 -26.10
CA ALA A 166 -18.17 -23.11 -26.35
C ALA A 166 -17.39 -24.21 -27.08
N GLN A 167 -16.22 -23.89 -27.64
CA GLN A 167 -15.41 -24.78 -28.48
C GLN A 167 -14.29 -25.49 -27.69
N ARG A 168 -14.30 -25.40 -26.36
CA ARG A 168 -13.26 -25.95 -25.48
C ARG A 168 -13.55 -27.40 -25.09
N PRO A 169 -12.50 -28.22 -24.89
CA PRO A 169 -11.08 -27.92 -25.10
C PRO A 169 -10.59 -28.14 -26.55
N GLU A 170 -11.42 -28.66 -27.45
CA GLU A 170 -10.98 -29.23 -28.74
C GLU A 170 -10.52 -28.19 -29.78
N ALA A 171 -11.14 -26.99 -29.78
CA ALA A 171 -10.84 -25.94 -30.76
C ALA A 171 -10.65 -24.56 -30.12
N PHE A 172 -10.48 -24.50 -28.80
CA PHE A 172 -10.17 -23.28 -28.07
C PHE A 172 -9.51 -23.65 -26.71
N PRO A 173 -8.66 -22.78 -26.11
CA PRO A 173 -7.96 -23.11 -24.87
C PRO A 173 -8.90 -23.64 -23.79
N GLN A 174 -8.52 -24.75 -23.13
CA GLN A 174 -9.33 -25.35 -22.07
C GLN A 174 -9.60 -24.36 -20.95
N THR A 175 -8.57 -23.61 -20.55
CA THR A 175 -8.67 -22.60 -19.49
C THR A 175 -7.92 -21.34 -19.90
N VAL A 176 -8.58 -20.18 -19.73
CA VAL A 176 -7.96 -18.86 -19.77
C VAL A 176 -8.12 -18.24 -18.39
N VAL A 177 -6.99 -17.79 -17.82
CA VAL A 177 -6.93 -17.07 -16.55
C VAL A 177 -6.59 -15.62 -16.84
N LEU A 178 -7.48 -14.71 -16.47
CA LEU A 178 -7.24 -13.27 -16.58
C LEU A 178 -6.57 -12.78 -15.30
N CYS A 179 -5.44 -12.13 -15.43
CA CYS A 179 -4.63 -11.66 -14.31
C CYS A 179 -4.45 -10.16 -14.34
N GLY A 180 -4.51 -9.52 -13.16
CA GLY A 180 -4.49 -8.06 -13.03
C GLY A 180 -4.48 -7.60 -11.58
N VAL A 181 -4.62 -6.29 -11.35
CA VAL A 181 -4.65 -5.72 -10.00
C VAL A 181 -6.03 -5.86 -9.33
N ARG A 182 -7.10 -5.91 -10.13
CA ARG A 182 -8.49 -5.88 -9.69
C ARG A 182 -9.35 -6.93 -10.40
N ASP A 183 -10.54 -7.19 -9.88
CA ASP A 183 -11.52 -8.05 -10.54
C ASP A 183 -11.99 -7.43 -11.87
N VAL A 184 -12.25 -8.28 -12.87
CA VAL A 184 -12.83 -7.90 -14.16
C VAL A 184 -14.18 -7.19 -13.98
N ARG A 185 -14.92 -7.47 -12.90
CA ARG A 185 -16.16 -6.76 -12.55
C ARG A 185 -15.96 -5.26 -12.32
N ASP A 186 -14.77 -4.85 -11.86
CA ASP A 186 -14.43 -3.44 -11.62
C ASP A 186 -13.98 -2.69 -12.87
N TYR A 187 -13.89 -3.38 -14.01
CA TYR A 187 -13.58 -2.73 -15.28
C TYR A 187 -14.80 -1.92 -15.72
N ARG A 188 -14.75 -0.60 -15.50
CA ARG A 188 -15.69 0.35 -16.10
C ARG A 188 -15.15 0.78 -17.45
N ILE A 189 -15.77 0.28 -18.51
CA ILE A 189 -15.32 0.52 -19.87
C ILE A 189 -16.25 1.53 -20.53
N HIS A 190 -15.70 2.68 -20.90
CA HIS A 190 -16.43 3.72 -21.61
C HIS A 190 -16.22 3.49 -23.11
N SER A 191 -17.29 3.21 -23.84
CA SER A 191 -17.28 3.02 -25.29
C SER A 191 -18.49 3.72 -25.89
N GLY A 192 -18.27 4.64 -26.83
CA GLY A 192 -19.36 5.34 -27.54
C GLY A 192 -20.36 6.10 -26.66
N GLY A 193 -20.01 6.47 -25.43
CA GLY A 193 -20.91 7.12 -24.46
C GLY A 193 -21.71 6.15 -23.56
N GLU A 194 -21.57 4.84 -23.74
CA GLU A 194 -22.14 3.82 -22.87
C GLU A 194 -21.08 3.28 -21.88
N ILE A 195 -21.51 2.95 -20.66
CA ILE A 195 -20.66 2.30 -19.66
C ILE A 195 -20.94 0.79 -19.70
N ILE A 196 -19.99 0.04 -20.27
CA ILE A 196 -20.02 -1.43 -20.26
C ILE A 196 -19.20 -1.92 -19.07
N THR A 197 -19.79 -2.79 -18.25
CA THR A 197 -19.06 -3.45 -17.16
C THR A 197 -18.30 -4.66 -17.68
N GLY A 198 -17.04 -4.84 -17.24
CA GLY A 198 -16.24 -6.00 -17.64
C GLY A 198 -16.88 -7.34 -17.27
N GLY A 199 -17.65 -7.39 -16.17
CA GLY A 199 -18.45 -8.56 -15.79
C GLY A 199 -19.49 -8.96 -16.85
N SER A 200 -20.10 -7.99 -17.55
CA SER A 200 -21.02 -8.27 -18.66
C SER A 200 -20.28 -8.77 -19.89
N ALA A 201 -19.11 -8.19 -20.20
CA ALA A 201 -18.27 -8.61 -21.31
C ALA A 201 -17.71 -10.04 -21.12
N PHE A 202 -17.47 -10.45 -19.87
CA PHE A 202 -16.83 -11.72 -19.51
C PHE A 202 -17.67 -12.60 -18.57
N ASN A 203 -18.97 -12.76 -18.86
CA ASN A 203 -19.90 -13.58 -18.07
C ASN A 203 -19.73 -15.11 -18.26
N ILE A 204 -18.48 -15.58 -18.36
CA ILE A 204 -18.08 -16.99 -18.47
C ILE A 204 -17.05 -17.37 -17.40
N LYS A 205 -16.72 -16.43 -16.52
CA LYS A 205 -15.84 -16.58 -15.37
C LYS A 205 -16.53 -17.34 -14.24
N ALA A 206 -15.83 -18.32 -13.66
CA ALA A 206 -16.30 -19.08 -12.50
C ALA A 206 -16.06 -18.36 -11.16
N VAL A 207 -14.83 -17.91 -10.91
CA VAL A 207 -14.43 -17.32 -9.62
C VAL A 207 -13.33 -16.25 -9.80
N SER A 208 -13.15 -15.39 -8.80
CA SER A 208 -11.95 -14.56 -8.63
C SER A 208 -11.14 -15.10 -7.46
N LEU A 209 -9.89 -15.47 -7.74
CA LEU A 209 -8.91 -15.80 -6.73
C LEU A 209 -8.05 -14.57 -6.45
N ARG A 210 -7.69 -14.36 -5.19
CA ARG A 210 -6.82 -13.27 -4.75
C ARG A 210 -5.50 -13.85 -4.24
N LEU A 211 -4.37 -13.36 -4.76
CA LEU A 211 -3.07 -13.69 -4.18
C LEU A 211 -2.90 -12.92 -2.86
N SER A 212 -2.58 -13.64 -1.79
CA SER A 212 -2.46 -13.07 -0.44
C SER A 212 -1.07 -12.50 -0.17
N ASN A 213 -0.99 -11.58 0.80
CA ASN A 213 0.26 -11.16 1.42
C ASN A 213 0.94 -12.34 2.13
N PHE A 214 2.21 -12.17 2.49
CA PHE A 214 2.88 -13.11 3.38
C PHE A 214 2.21 -13.13 4.75
N SER A 215 2.18 -14.29 5.38
CA SER A 215 1.95 -14.44 6.81
C SER A 215 3.16 -13.94 7.59
N ARG A 216 2.98 -13.75 8.90
CA ARG A 216 4.08 -13.36 9.79
C ARG A 216 5.24 -14.36 9.73
N ALA A 217 4.94 -15.66 9.79
CA ALA A 217 5.97 -16.70 9.72
C ALA A 217 6.72 -16.68 8.38
N GLU A 218 6.01 -16.40 7.28
CA GLU A 218 6.61 -16.25 5.95
C GLU A 218 7.53 -15.03 5.85
N CYS A 219 7.19 -13.89 6.48
CA CYS A 219 8.09 -12.74 6.57
C CYS A 219 9.40 -13.10 7.29
N GLU A 220 9.29 -13.76 8.44
CA GLU A 220 10.43 -14.20 9.25
C GLU A 220 11.28 -15.21 8.46
N GLN A 221 10.64 -16.21 7.86
CA GLN A 221 11.30 -17.22 7.03
C GLN A 221 12.07 -16.61 5.85
N LEU A 222 11.47 -15.63 5.16
CA LEU A 222 12.13 -14.96 4.03
C LEU A 222 13.41 -14.26 4.48
N TRP A 223 13.38 -13.55 5.61
CA TRP A 223 14.56 -12.86 6.14
C TRP A 223 15.62 -13.82 6.69
N GLN A 224 15.20 -14.92 7.30
CA GLN A 224 16.10 -15.98 7.78
C GLN A 224 16.89 -16.66 6.65
N GLN A 225 16.43 -16.60 5.39
CA GLN A 225 17.25 -17.07 4.27
C GLN A 225 18.58 -16.30 4.15
N HIS A 226 18.56 -14.99 4.45
CA HIS A 226 19.77 -14.17 4.45
C HIS A 226 20.74 -14.56 5.57
N GLU A 227 20.21 -14.76 6.77
CA GLU A 227 20.99 -15.21 7.93
C GLU A 227 21.61 -16.58 7.67
N ALA A 228 20.84 -17.52 7.10
CA ALA A 228 21.32 -18.85 6.74
C ALA A 228 22.41 -18.82 5.65
N GLU A 229 22.33 -17.92 4.67
CA GLU A 229 23.34 -17.82 3.61
C GLU A 229 24.61 -17.09 4.07
N THR A 230 24.49 -16.06 4.91
CA THR A 230 25.60 -15.13 5.19
C THR A 230 26.16 -15.22 6.61
N GLY A 231 25.42 -15.80 7.55
CA GLY A 231 25.72 -15.76 8.99
C GLY A 231 25.44 -14.41 9.66
N GLN A 232 24.97 -13.40 8.92
CA GLN A 232 24.59 -12.10 9.50
C GLN A 232 23.26 -12.22 10.22
N THR A 233 23.27 -12.01 11.54
CA THR A 233 22.10 -12.19 12.39
C THR A 233 21.19 -10.97 12.41
N PHE A 234 19.88 -11.21 12.53
CA PHE A 234 18.90 -10.18 12.83
C PHE A 234 18.50 -10.24 14.30
N ASP A 235 18.40 -9.09 14.95
CA ASP A 235 17.79 -8.97 16.26
C ASP A 235 16.32 -9.45 16.21
N PRO A 236 15.92 -10.45 17.01
CA PRO A 236 14.54 -10.96 17.03
C PRO A 236 13.47 -9.88 17.33
N ALA A 237 13.85 -8.77 17.97
CA ALA A 237 12.96 -7.64 18.22
C ALA A 237 12.50 -6.94 16.93
N ILE A 238 13.14 -7.19 15.79
CA ILE A 238 12.76 -6.63 14.49
C ILE A 238 11.46 -7.26 13.97
N TYR A 239 11.24 -8.55 14.15
CA TYR A 239 10.14 -9.26 13.50
C TYR A 239 8.73 -8.76 13.87
N PRO A 240 8.43 -8.40 15.15
CA PRO A 240 7.19 -7.73 15.49
C PRO A 240 6.97 -6.41 14.74
N GLU A 241 8.02 -5.59 14.59
CA GLU A 241 7.95 -4.32 13.87
C GLU A 241 7.81 -4.54 12.37
N LEU A 242 8.57 -5.47 11.79
CA LEU A 242 8.45 -5.89 10.38
C LEU A 242 7.01 -6.28 10.05
N TRP A 243 6.38 -7.10 10.90
CA TRP A 243 4.99 -7.48 10.71
C TRP A 243 4.05 -6.28 10.80
N ALA A 244 4.19 -5.43 11.82
CA ALA A 244 3.30 -4.29 12.00
C ALA A 244 3.46 -3.23 10.88
N ASP A 245 4.67 -3.04 10.38
CA ASP A 245 5.00 -2.07 9.34
C ASP A 245 4.54 -2.49 7.96
N THR A 246 4.61 -3.78 7.65
CA THR A 246 4.35 -4.31 6.30
C THR A 246 3.03 -5.05 6.18
N GLU A 247 2.55 -5.67 7.27
CA GLU A 247 1.51 -6.70 7.29
C GLU A 247 1.66 -7.72 6.15
N GLY A 248 2.91 -8.14 5.95
CA GLY A 248 3.29 -9.13 4.96
C GLY A 248 3.18 -8.67 3.51
N GLN A 249 2.99 -7.38 3.24
CA GLN A 249 3.02 -6.87 1.86
C GLN A 249 4.38 -7.23 1.23
N PRO A 250 4.43 -8.05 0.16
CA PRO A 250 5.68 -8.69 -0.27
C PRO A 250 6.79 -7.73 -0.67
N TRP A 251 6.45 -6.61 -1.32
CA TRP A 251 7.44 -5.62 -1.71
C TRP A 251 8.00 -4.85 -0.52
N LEU A 252 7.19 -4.46 0.46
CA LEU A 252 7.65 -3.77 1.67
C LEU A 252 8.59 -4.66 2.48
N VAL A 253 8.27 -5.95 2.61
CA VAL A 253 9.13 -6.93 3.29
C VAL A 253 10.48 -7.07 2.59
N ASN A 254 10.49 -7.13 1.26
CA ASN A 254 11.73 -7.18 0.49
C ASN A 254 12.48 -5.84 0.48
N ALA A 255 11.78 -4.71 0.40
CA ALA A 255 12.38 -3.38 0.35
C ALA A 255 13.11 -3.05 1.64
N LEU A 256 12.53 -3.40 2.81
CA LEU A 256 13.20 -3.25 4.09
C LEU A 256 14.42 -4.18 4.21
N GLY A 257 14.31 -5.44 3.77
CA GLY A 257 15.45 -6.36 3.73
C GLY A 257 16.56 -5.87 2.79
N HIS A 258 16.19 -5.33 1.63
CA HIS A 258 17.12 -4.75 0.66
C HIS A 258 17.80 -3.50 1.22
N GLU A 259 17.04 -2.62 1.87
CA GLU A 259 17.57 -1.42 2.50
C GLU A 259 18.66 -1.78 3.53
N LEU A 260 18.35 -2.71 4.43
CA LEU A 260 19.27 -3.17 5.47
C LEU A 260 20.51 -3.88 4.93
N THR A 261 20.34 -4.75 3.93
CA THR A 261 21.42 -5.65 3.50
C THR A 261 22.23 -5.12 2.31
N TRP A 262 21.71 -4.11 1.60
CA TRP A 262 22.32 -3.55 0.40
C TRP A 262 22.53 -2.04 0.48
N ASN A 263 21.53 -1.24 0.83
CA ASN A 263 21.66 0.23 0.77
C ASN A 263 22.45 0.80 1.95
N MET A 264 22.20 0.29 3.16
CA MET A 264 22.98 0.62 4.37
C MET A 264 24.39 0.04 4.27
N ARG A 265 25.34 0.86 3.81
CA ARG A 265 26.70 0.44 3.45
C ARG A 265 27.45 -0.22 4.62
N GLU A 266 27.19 0.27 5.82
CA GLU A 266 27.80 -0.17 7.05
C GLU A 266 27.36 -1.58 7.47
N LEU A 267 26.21 -2.06 6.98
CA LEU A 267 25.67 -3.39 7.20
C LEU A 267 26.06 -4.40 6.10
N ARG A 268 26.79 -3.96 5.07
CA ARG A 268 27.37 -4.87 4.07
C ARG A 268 28.48 -5.74 4.67
N ASP A 269 29.08 -5.30 5.78
CA ASP A 269 29.93 -6.14 6.62
C ASP A 269 29.06 -7.13 7.40
N ARG A 270 29.09 -8.40 6.97
CA ARG A 270 28.25 -9.48 7.50
C ARG A 270 28.62 -9.92 8.91
N SER A 271 29.77 -9.48 9.44
CA SER A 271 30.15 -9.73 10.84
C SER A 271 29.34 -8.89 11.84
N ARG A 272 28.68 -7.82 11.36
CA ARG A 272 27.90 -6.92 12.20
C ARG A 272 26.44 -7.36 12.27
N PRO A 273 25.87 -7.55 13.47
CA PRO A 273 24.45 -7.88 13.61
C PRO A 273 23.56 -6.71 13.18
N ILE A 274 22.42 -7.04 12.59
CA ILE A 274 21.38 -6.07 12.23
C ILE A 274 20.46 -5.90 13.45
N THR A 275 20.34 -4.67 13.93
CA THR A 275 19.67 -4.35 15.21
C THR A 275 18.33 -3.67 14.95
N LEU A 276 17.49 -3.58 15.98
CA LEU A 276 16.23 -2.85 15.89
C LEU A 276 16.41 -1.38 15.47
N THR A 277 17.48 -0.72 15.92
CA THR A 277 17.77 0.66 15.51
C THR A 277 18.08 0.77 14.02
N HIS A 278 18.85 -0.18 13.47
CA HIS A 278 19.08 -0.25 12.02
C HIS A 278 17.76 -0.45 11.25
N TYR A 279 16.89 -1.33 11.73
CA TYR A 279 15.57 -1.55 11.14
C TYR A 279 14.73 -0.27 11.09
N TRP A 280 14.65 0.47 12.20
CA TRP A 280 13.91 1.73 12.20
C TRP A 280 14.50 2.75 11.22
N GLN A 281 15.84 2.82 11.10
CA GLN A 281 16.46 3.68 10.09
C GLN A 281 16.08 3.26 8.67
N ALA A 282 16.08 1.95 8.37
CA ALA A 282 15.68 1.43 7.07
C ALA A 282 14.22 1.76 6.73
N ARG A 283 13.32 1.65 7.72
CA ARG A 283 11.91 2.05 7.59
C ARG A 283 11.78 3.54 7.24
N GLU A 284 12.49 4.42 7.96
CA GLU A 284 12.46 5.85 7.68
C GLU A 284 13.04 6.17 6.28
N ASN A 285 14.16 5.54 5.92
CA ASN A 285 14.74 5.68 4.57
C ASN A 285 13.72 5.28 3.50
N LEU A 286 13.00 4.17 3.69
CA LEU A 286 11.98 3.71 2.75
C LEU A 286 10.83 4.71 2.61
N ILE A 287 10.30 5.24 3.72
CA ILE A 287 9.22 6.24 3.74
C ILE A 287 9.67 7.55 3.05
N GLN A 288 10.93 7.95 3.22
CA GLN A 288 11.48 9.15 2.59
C GLN A 288 11.88 8.97 1.13
N SER A 289 12.26 7.75 0.73
CA SER A 289 12.85 7.45 -0.58
C SER A 289 11.92 7.72 -1.77
N ARG A 290 10.60 7.83 -1.53
CA ARG A 290 9.58 7.94 -2.59
C ARG A 290 9.80 6.89 -3.67
N ALA A 291 9.97 5.63 -3.26
CA ALA A 291 10.09 4.54 -4.22
C ALA A 291 8.94 4.59 -5.24
N THR A 292 9.21 4.30 -6.50
CA THR A 292 8.26 4.46 -7.62
C THR A 292 6.89 3.80 -7.37
N HIS A 293 6.85 2.70 -6.61
CA HIS A 293 5.60 2.07 -6.18
C HIS A 293 4.73 2.95 -5.29
N LEU A 294 5.35 3.66 -4.35
CA LEU A 294 4.68 4.58 -3.44
C LEU A 294 4.23 5.84 -4.20
N ASP A 295 5.03 6.34 -5.15
CA ASP A 295 4.63 7.45 -6.01
C ASP A 295 3.40 7.11 -6.88
N GLN A 296 3.30 5.87 -7.38
CA GLN A 296 2.14 5.40 -8.16
C GLN A 296 0.83 5.38 -7.34
N LEU A 297 0.90 5.47 -6.00
CA LEU A 297 -0.29 5.59 -5.16
C LEU A 297 -1.02 6.91 -5.39
N THR A 298 -0.30 8.00 -5.69
CA THR A 298 -0.86 9.35 -5.78
C THR A 298 -1.94 9.47 -6.85
N ASP A 299 -1.73 8.89 -8.02
CA ASP A 299 -2.74 8.86 -9.09
C ASP A 299 -4.00 8.08 -8.67
N LYS A 300 -3.82 7.00 -7.90
CA LYS A 300 -4.95 6.21 -7.37
C LYS A 300 -5.69 6.94 -6.28
N LEU A 301 -5.01 7.68 -5.42
CA LEU A 301 -5.63 8.47 -4.35
C LEU A 301 -6.53 9.61 -4.87
N ARG A 302 -6.35 10.04 -6.13
CA ARG A 302 -7.22 11.01 -6.81
C ARG A 302 -8.47 10.39 -7.44
N GLU A 303 -8.51 9.06 -7.60
CA GLU A 303 -9.67 8.39 -8.19
C GLU A 303 -10.90 8.60 -7.28
N PRO A 304 -12.05 9.11 -7.77
CA PRO A 304 -13.17 9.53 -6.90
C PRO A 304 -13.66 8.49 -5.89
N ARG A 305 -13.66 7.19 -6.27
CA ARG A 305 -14.04 6.11 -5.35
C ARG A 305 -12.99 5.81 -4.29
N VAL A 306 -11.69 5.87 -4.63
CA VAL A 306 -10.60 5.71 -3.67
C VAL A 306 -10.59 6.89 -2.72
N HIS A 307 -10.69 8.10 -3.28
CA HIS A 307 -10.75 9.35 -2.54
C HIS A 307 -11.84 9.34 -1.45
N ARG A 308 -13.06 8.89 -1.76
CA ARG A 308 -14.15 8.79 -0.76
C ARG A 308 -13.77 7.91 0.43
N VAL A 309 -13.21 6.73 0.18
CA VAL A 309 -12.81 5.78 1.22
C VAL A 309 -11.65 6.34 2.04
N MET A 310 -10.61 6.82 1.37
CA MET A 310 -9.40 7.32 2.01
C MET A 310 -9.67 8.61 2.80
N SER A 311 -10.51 9.51 2.28
CA SER A 311 -10.94 10.72 3.00
C SER A 311 -11.62 10.38 4.32
N ALA A 312 -12.59 9.46 4.29
CA ALA A 312 -13.29 9.04 5.50
C ALA A 312 -12.33 8.40 6.52
N LEU A 313 -11.35 7.62 6.05
CA LEU A 313 -10.35 6.99 6.92
C LEU A 313 -9.36 7.98 7.52
N LEU A 314 -9.02 9.05 6.79
CA LEU A 314 -8.09 10.08 7.25
C LEU A 314 -8.75 11.13 8.14
N ALA A 315 -10.03 11.44 7.94
CA ALA A 315 -10.71 12.56 8.59
C ALA A 315 -11.36 12.24 9.94
N SER A 316 -11.50 10.96 10.29
CA SER A 316 -12.38 10.56 11.38
C SER A 316 -11.64 10.04 12.61
N GLU A 317 -11.89 10.69 13.75
CA GLU A 317 -11.48 10.22 15.09
C GLU A 317 -12.37 9.09 15.63
N GLU A 318 -13.65 9.08 15.28
CA GLU A 318 -14.57 7.98 15.55
C GLU A 318 -14.58 6.99 14.37
N PRO A 319 -15.11 5.77 14.49
CA PRO A 319 -15.54 5.04 13.30
C PRO A 319 -16.74 5.80 12.69
N VAL A 320 -16.47 6.83 11.88
CA VAL A 320 -17.52 7.52 11.09
C VAL A 320 -18.20 6.49 10.19
N THR A 321 -19.45 6.78 9.89
CA THR A 321 -20.44 6.14 9.02
C THR A 321 -19.88 5.58 7.70
N LEU A 322 -19.00 4.58 7.80
CA LEU A 322 -18.63 3.70 6.69
C LEU A 322 -19.86 2.98 6.15
N ALA A 323 -20.99 2.98 6.88
CA ALA A 323 -22.29 2.55 6.36
C ALA A 323 -22.68 3.27 5.06
N ASP A 324 -22.26 4.53 4.86
CA ASP A 324 -22.60 5.34 3.68
C ASP A 324 -21.66 5.10 2.49
N ILE A 325 -20.54 4.41 2.71
CA ILE A 325 -19.59 4.05 1.65
C ILE A 325 -20.01 2.73 1.04
N SER A 326 -20.22 2.74 -0.28
CA SER A 326 -20.58 1.56 -1.07
C SER A 326 -19.66 0.37 -0.75
N PRO A 327 -20.20 -0.84 -0.53
CA PRO A 327 -19.42 -2.06 -0.42
C PRO A 327 -18.44 -2.25 -1.59
N ASP A 328 -18.85 -1.86 -2.80
CA ASP A 328 -18.02 -1.98 -4.01
C ASP A 328 -16.79 -1.06 -3.96
N ASP A 329 -16.94 0.16 -3.44
CA ASP A 329 -15.82 1.10 -3.29
C ASP A 329 -14.82 0.56 -2.26
N LYS A 330 -15.30 -0.05 -1.16
CA LYS A 330 -14.44 -0.68 -0.14
C LYS A 330 -13.68 -1.86 -0.72
N GLN A 331 -14.38 -2.76 -1.43
CA GLN A 331 -13.76 -3.93 -2.05
C GLN A 331 -12.70 -3.50 -3.05
N TYR A 332 -12.99 -2.48 -3.87
CA TYR A 332 -12.01 -1.97 -4.83
C TYR A 332 -10.75 -1.44 -4.15
N VAL A 333 -10.88 -0.64 -3.09
CA VAL A 333 -9.71 -0.08 -2.37
C VAL A 333 -8.93 -1.17 -1.62
N GLU A 334 -9.62 -2.22 -1.15
CA GLU A 334 -8.99 -3.41 -0.59
C GLU A 334 -8.24 -4.23 -1.66
N ASP A 335 -8.80 -4.38 -2.86
CA ASP A 335 -8.17 -5.07 -3.99
C ASP A 335 -6.92 -4.32 -4.49
N LEU A 336 -6.91 -2.99 -4.40
CA LEU A 336 -5.70 -2.18 -4.60
C LEU A 336 -4.65 -2.38 -3.50
N GLY A 337 -5.00 -3.03 -2.38
CA GLY A 337 -4.12 -3.29 -1.25
C GLY A 337 -3.92 -2.11 -0.30
N LEU A 338 -4.75 -1.06 -0.38
CA LEU A 338 -4.59 0.16 0.42
C LEU A 338 -5.23 0.04 1.81
N ILE A 339 -6.26 -0.78 1.93
CA ILE A 339 -7.00 -1.02 3.17
C ILE A 339 -7.20 -2.51 3.41
N VAL A 340 -7.49 -2.84 4.66
CA VAL A 340 -8.13 -4.10 5.03
C VAL A 340 -9.54 -3.80 5.53
N THR A 341 -10.52 -4.65 5.22
CA THR A 341 -11.91 -4.42 5.64
C THR A 341 -12.31 -5.19 6.90
N ARG A 342 -11.55 -6.24 7.26
CA ARG A 342 -11.83 -7.12 8.40
C ARG A 342 -10.64 -7.20 9.38
N PRO A 343 -10.90 -7.35 10.70
CA PRO A 343 -12.22 -7.28 11.34
C PRO A 343 -12.81 -5.86 11.34
N GLN A 344 -11.99 -4.85 11.03
CA GLN A 344 -12.38 -3.46 10.97
C GLN A 344 -11.67 -2.76 9.81
N ILE A 345 -12.34 -1.77 9.21
CA ILE A 345 -11.76 -1.02 8.09
C ILE A 345 -10.64 -0.11 8.58
N ARG A 346 -9.44 -0.29 8.01
CA ARG A 346 -8.25 0.52 8.27
C ARG A 346 -7.28 0.49 7.09
N ILE A 347 -6.37 1.46 7.04
CA ILE A 347 -5.23 1.44 6.12
C ILE A 347 -4.40 0.16 6.37
N ALA A 348 -3.90 -0.44 5.29
CA ALA A 348 -3.43 -1.82 5.28
C ALA A 348 -2.25 -2.10 6.22
N ASN A 349 -1.31 -1.18 6.40
CA ASN A 349 -0.14 -1.37 7.26
C ASN A 349 0.40 -0.04 7.81
N ARG A 350 1.39 -0.04 8.72
CA ARG A 350 1.91 1.23 9.29
C ARG A 350 2.66 2.07 8.27
N ILE A 351 3.38 1.47 7.31
CA ILE A 351 4.08 2.24 6.28
C ILE A 351 3.10 3.04 5.42
N TYR A 352 2.02 2.44 4.94
CA TYR A 352 1.00 3.15 4.17
C TYR A 352 0.28 4.23 4.99
N ARG A 353 0.17 4.06 6.31
CA ARG A 353 -0.37 5.09 7.21
C ARG A 353 0.51 6.34 7.28
N GLU A 354 1.81 6.22 7.02
CA GLU A 354 2.74 7.36 6.94
C GLU A 354 2.86 7.92 5.53
N VAL A 355 2.97 7.04 4.54
CA VAL A 355 3.22 7.41 3.14
C VAL A 355 2.01 8.12 2.55
N ILE A 356 0.79 7.60 2.71
CA ILE A 356 -0.40 8.17 2.06
C ILE A 356 -0.60 9.66 2.43
N PRO A 357 -0.60 10.04 3.72
CA PRO A 357 -0.73 11.44 4.11
C PRO A 357 0.43 12.33 3.64
N ARG A 358 1.64 11.78 3.59
CA ARG A 358 2.83 12.48 3.10
C ARG A 358 2.73 12.78 1.60
N GLU A 359 2.29 11.80 0.81
CA GLU A 359 2.03 11.98 -0.62
C GLU A 359 0.93 13.02 -0.87
N LEU A 360 -0.16 12.98 -0.08
CA LEU A 360 -1.24 13.96 -0.19
C LEU A 360 -0.76 15.38 0.13
N THR A 361 0.17 15.54 1.07
CA THR A 361 0.63 16.86 1.55
C THR A 361 1.88 17.38 0.85
N TRP A 362 2.49 16.60 -0.03
CA TRP A 362 3.79 16.93 -0.63
C TRP A 362 3.80 18.30 -1.31
N VAL A 363 2.77 18.60 -2.11
CA VAL A 363 2.64 19.90 -2.79
C VAL A 363 2.65 21.04 -1.77
N ALA A 364 1.93 20.88 -0.65
CA ALA A 364 1.92 21.85 0.44
C ALA A 364 3.31 22.13 0.99
N GLN A 365 4.10 21.08 1.26
CA GLN A 365 5.43 21.21 1.86
C GLN A 365 6.33 22.11 1.03
N SER A 366 6.17 22.11 -0.30
CA SER A 366 6.96 22.96 -1.20
C SER A 366 6.66 24.46 -1.06
N TYR A 367 5.48 24.83 -0.56
CA TYR A 367 5.09 26.22 -0.29
C TYR A 367 5.41 26.66 1.14
N ILE A 368 5.83 25.75 2.03
CA ILE A 368 6.17 26.08 3.41
C ILE A 368 7.62 26.61 3.46
N THR A 369 7.75 27.90 3.70
CA THR A 369 9.04 28.64 3.76
C THR A 369 9.77 28.49 5.10
N HIS A 370 9.19 27.76 6.05
CA HIS A 370 9.77 27.54 7.37
C HIS A 370 11.00 26.64 7.31
N GLU A 371 12.07 27.05 8.00
CA GLU A 371 13.32 26.31 8.06
C GLU A 371 13.56 25.71 9.45
N GLN A 372 14.08 24.48 9.47
CA GLN A 372 14.39 23.74 10.69
C GLN A 372 15.26 24.52 11.71
N PRO A 373 16.35 25.21 11.32
CA PRO A 373 17.21 25.89 12.28
C PRO A 373 16.48 26.95 13.12
N TRP A 374 15.37 27.50 12.63
CA TRP A 374 14.59 28.50 13.37
C TRP A 374 13.93 27.93 14.63
N TYR A 375 13.77 26.62 14.71
CA TYR A 375 13.11 25.92 15.81
C TYR A 375 14.07 25.11 16.68
N LEU A 376 15.38 25.21 16.44
CA LEU A 376 16.38 24.54 17.28
C LEU A 376 16.88 25.49 18.37
N ARG A 377 16.86 25.00 19.60
CA ARG A 377 17.49 25.66 20.76
C ARG A 377 19.00 25.42 20.74
N ALA A 378 19.74 26.17 21.57
CA ALA A 378 21.19 26.04 21.69
C ALA A 378 21.64 24.65 22.15
N ASP A 379 20.79 23.93 22.90
CA ASP A 379 20.99 22.54 23.34
C ASP A 379 20.51 21.51 22.31
N ARG A 380 20.22 21.96 21.08
CA ARG A 380 19.71 21.17 19.94
C ARG A 380 18.32 20.56 20.13
N ARG A 381 17.60 20.90 21.19
CA ARG A 381 16.18 20.51 21.31
C ARG A 381 15.31 21.30 20.32
N LEU A 382 14.25 20.67 19.84
CA LEU A 382 13.17 21.36 19.14
C LEU A 382 12.39 22.22 20.13
N ASP A 383 12.18 23.48 19.77
CA ASP A 383 11.35 24.43 20.49
C ASP A 383 9.89 24.29 20.05
N ILE A 384 9.19 23.31 20.64
CA ILE A 384 7.83 22.95 20.25
C ILE A 384 6.82 24.08 20.46
N PRO A 385 6.84 24.86 21.57
CA PRO A 385 5.96 26.01 21.71
C PRO A 385 6.15 27.04 20.58
N LYS A 386 7.40 27.38 20.25
CA LYS A 386 7.70 28.29 19.13
C LYS A 386 7.20 27.73 17.79
N LEU A 387 7.36 26.43 17.59
CA LEU A 387 6.89 25.73 16.39
C LEU A 387 5.36 25.80 16.29
N LEU A 388 4.63 25.48 17.36
CA LEU A 388 3.18 25.46 17.37
C LEU A 388 2.56 26.87 17.24
N THR A 389 3.19 27.90 17.83
CA THR A 389 2.82 29.30 17.58
C THR A 389 2.98 29.67 16.10
N ALA A 390 4.10 29.28 15.47
CA ALA A 390 4.30 29.52 14.05
C ALA A 390 3.28 28.76 13.19
N PHE A 391 2.95 27.53 13.59
CA PHE A 391 1.89 26.76 12.93
C PHE A 391 0.52 27.43 13.04
N GLN A 392 0.12 27.99 14.18
CA GLN A 392 -1.16 28.72 14.32
C GLN A 392 -1.25 29.88 13.32
N GLN A 393 -0.16 30.65 13.17
CA GLN A 393 -0.11 31.75 12.22
C GLN A 393 -0.17 31.25 10.78
N PHE A 394 0.61 30.22 10.44
CA PHE A 394 0.58 29.58 9.13
C PHE A 394 -0.81 29.02 8.80
N PHE A 395 -1.46 28.37 9.76
CA PHE A 395 -2.81 27.83 9.63
C PHE A 395 -3.82 28.96 9.35
N ARG A 396 -3.73 30.09 10.05
CA ARG A 396 -4.55 31.28 9.80
C ARG A 396 -4.40 31.82 8.38
N GLU A 397 -3.17 31.94 7.90
CA GLU A 397 -2.85 32.56 6.61
C GLU A 397 -3.24 31.67 5.43
N HIS A 398 -3.18 30.35 5.59
CA HIS A 398 -3.27 29.43 4.47
C HIS A 398 -4.48 28.50 4.51
N SER A 399 -5.15 28.30 5.65
CA SER A 399 -6.20 27.29 5.77
C SER A 399 -7.37 27.46 4.79
N GLU A 400 -7.81 28.68 4.46
CA GLU A 400 -8.92 28.89 3.51
C GLU A 400 -8.53 28.48 2.08
N ALA A 401 -7.44 29.02 1.55
CA ALA A 401 -6.92 28.67 0.22
C ALA A 401 -6.59 27.17 0.12
N TRP A 402 -6.14 26.57 1.23
CA TRP A 402 -5.79 25.17 1.30
C TRP A 402 -7.01 24.26 1.40
N ILE A 403 -8.03 24.61 2.19
CA ILE A 403 -9.29 23.85 2.30
C ILE A 403 -10.07 23.87 0.98
N GLU A 404 -9.99 24.96 0.19
CA GLU A 404 -10.68 25.04 -1.09
C GLU A 404 -10.03 24.21 -2.20
N GLY A 405 -8.69 24.22 -2.28
CA GLY A 405 -7.91 23.54 -3.33
C GLY A 405 -7.53 22.09 -3.05
N PHE A 406 -7.81 21.57 -1.85
CA PHE A 406 -7.43 20.23 -1.44
C PHE A 406 -8.60 19.25 -1.56
N ASP A 407 -8.37 18.10 -2.21
CA ASP A 407 -9.42 17.09 -2.41
C ASP A 407 -9.92 16.52 -1.05
N TYR A 408 -9.01 16.35 -0.08
CA TYR A 408 -9.27 15.74 1.23
C TYR A 408 -9.70 16.77 2.30
N LYS A 409 -10.75 17.54 2.03
CA LYS A 409 -11.22 18.67 2.87
C LYS A 409 -11.54 18.30 4.32
N GLU A 410 -11.95 17.06 4.57
CA GLU A 410 -12.33 16.62 5.90
C GLU A 410 -11.12 16.39 6.83
N ALA A 411 -9.99 15.90 6.28
CA ALA A 411 -8.73 15.68 7.01
C ALA A 411 -7.74 16.86 6.89
N GLY A 412 -8.13 17.93 6.19
CA GLY A 412 -7.27 19.06 5.82
C GLY A 412 -6.42 19.63 6.97
N PRO A 413 -6.98 20.01 8.13
CA PRO A 413 -6.19 20.61 9.20
C PRO A 413 -5.09 19.70 9.77
N GLN A 414 -5.39 18.41 9.90
CA GLN A 414 -4.45 17.40 10.40
C GLN A 414 -3.34 17.14 9.37
N LEU A 415 -3.70 17.07 8.09
CA LEU A 415 -2.75 16.94 6.99
C LEU A 415 -1.85 18.18 6.87
N LEU A 416 -2.39 19.38 7.11
CA LEU A 416 -1.60 20.61 7.09
C LEU A 416 -0.60 20.68 8.26
N MET A 417 -1.01 20.30 9.47
CA MET A 417 -0.11 20.15 10.62
C MET A 417 1.02 19.17 10.29
N GLN A 418 0.70 18.03 9.71
CA GLN A 418 1.70 17.07 9.31
C GLN A 418 2.66 17.64 8.27
N ALA A 419 2.16 18.31 7.23
CA ALA A 419 2.99 18.92 6.20
C ALA A 419 4.00 19.90 6.81
N PHE A 420 3.53 20.74 7.73
CA PHE A 420 4.33 21.72 8.45
C PHE A 420 5.41 21.05 9.30
N LEU A 421 5.04 20.06 10.10
CA LEU A 421 5.99 19.30 10.92
C LEU A 421 7.00 18.55 10.06
N GLN A 422 6.57 17.92 8.96
CA GLN A 422 7.47 17.20 8.06
C GLN A 422 8.51 18.13 7.46
N ARG A 423 8.12 19.34 7.03
CA ARG A 423 9.06 20.34 6.48
C ARG A 423 10.19 20.70 7.44
N ILE A 424 9.92 20.65 8.75
CA ILE A 424 10.84 21.05 9.82
C ILE A 424 11.62 19.85 10.39
N VAL A 425 10.94 18.74 10.65
CA VAL A 425 11.52 17.57 11.34
C VAL A 425 12.33 16.68 10.40
N ASN A 426 11.99 16.61 9.11
CA ASN A 426 12.66 15.68 8.17
C ASN A 426 14.17 15.95 7.96
N GLY A 427 14.71 17.09 8.38
CA GLY A 427 16.15 17.39 8.25
C GLY A 427 17.01 16.92 9.44
N GLY A 428 16.54 15.95 10.21
CA GLY A 428 17.32 15.31 11.28
C GLY A 428 16.53 14.42 12.25
N GLY A 429 15.21 14.53 12.27
CA GLY A 429 14.32 13.74 13.12
C GLY A 429 13.30 12.92 12.31
N ARG A 430 12.38 12.28 13.03
CA ARG A 430 11.27 11.50 12.44
C ARG A 430 9.95 11.80 13.14
N ILE A 431 8.86 11.60 12.39
CA ILE A 431 7.50 11.72 12.90
C ILE A 431 6.86 10.34 12.76
N GLN A 432 6.40 9.78 13.87
CA GLN A 432 5.66 8.53 13.90
C GLN A 432 4.19 8.79 14.22
N ARG A 433 3.31 7.97 13.65
CA ARG A 433 1.91 7.86 14.04
C ARG A 433 1.70 6.54 14.74
N GLU A 434 1.37 6.58 16.03
CA GLU A 434 0.97 5.36 16.71
C GLU A 434 -0.53 5.12 16.52
N TYR A 435 -0.87 3.86 16.28
CA TYR A 435 -2.24 3.36 16.22
C TYR A 435 -2.31 2.12 17.12
N GLY A 436 -2.05 2.31 18.40
CA GLY A 436 -1.96 1.24 19.40
C GLY A 436 -3.23 1.13 20.24
N LEU A 437 -3.86 -0.05 20.20
CA LEU A 437 -4.76 -0.61 21.24
C LEU A 437 -5.62 0.40 22.02
N GLY A 438 -6.60 0.98 21.31
CA GLY A 438 -7.75 1.66 21.92
C GLY A 438 -7.72 3.18 21.81
N ARG A 439 -8.49 3.68 20.84
CA ARG A 439 -9.05 5.04 20.71
C ARG A 439 -8.17 6.07 19.95
N ARG A 440 -8.69 6.40 18.74
CA ARG A 440 -8.48 7.60 17.92
C ARG A 440 -7.12 7.65 17.17
N ARG A 441 -7.08 8.37 16.05
CA ARG A 441 -6.32 8.01 14.82
C ARG A 441 -5.32 9.10 14.37
N THR A 442 -4.99 10.09 15.20
CA THR A 442 -4.18 11.23 14.74
C THR A 442 -3.28 11.78 15.84
N ASP A 443 -2.45 10.90 16.38
CA ASP A 443 -1.52 11.22 17.44
C ASP A 443 -0.12 11.16 16.85
N LEU A 444 0.62 12.27 16.93
CA LEU A 444 1.94 12.40 16.33
C LEU A 444 3.00 12.28 17.43
N LEU A 445 4.00 11.43 17.21
CA LEU A 445 5.21 11.35 18.02
C LEU A 445 6.39 11.89 17.21
N ILE A 446 6.96 12.99 17.67
CA ILE A 446 8.20 13.53 17.12
C ILE A 446 9.36 12.90 17.89
N GLU A 447 10.33 12.38 17.16
CA GLU A 447 11.61 11.93 17.71
C GLU A 447 12.75 12.73 17.08
N TRP A 448 13.50 13.43 17.92
CA TRP A 448 14.55 14.34 17.52
C TRP A 448 15.90 13.98 18.18
N PRO A 449 16.89 13.52 17.41
CA PRO A 449 18.24 13.29 17.91
C PRO A 449 18.90 14.55 18.48
N LEU A 450 19.44 14.45 19.69
CA LEU A 450 20.14 15.55 20.35
C LEU A 450 21.65 15.55 20.06
N ASP A 451 22.20 14.42 19.60
CA ASP A 451 23.59 14.27 19.17
C ASP A 451 23.62 13.97 17.66
N GLU A 452 24.33 14.81 16.89
CA GLU A 452 24.42 14.68 15.42
C GLU A 452 25.26 13.50 14.97
N GLN A 453 26.31 13.17 15.73
CA GLN A 453 27.23 12.10 15.37
C GLN A 453 26.61 10.74 15.69
N GLN A 454 25.87 10.66 16.79
CA GLN A 454 25.21 9.42 17.22
C GLN A 454 23.82 9.27 16.56
N GLY A 455 23.19 10.36 16.15
CA GLY A 455 21.83 10.34 15.60
C GLY A 455 20.86 9.63 16.55
N PHE A 456 20.05 8.71 16.01
CA PHE A 456 19.09 7.92 16.79
C PHE A 456 19.73 6.87 17.71
N PHE A 457 21.05 6.67 17.66
CA PHE A 457 21.77 5.81 18.62
C PHE A 457 22.14 6.56 19.91
N GLY A 458 21.99 7.89 19.92
CA GLY A 458 22.25 8.75 21.07
C GLY A 458 20.96 9.17 21.81
N PRO A 459 21.03 10.23 22.65
CA PRO A 459 19.85 10.77 23.31
C PRO A 459 18.86 11.37 22.32
N VAL A 460 17.56 11.09 22.52
CA VAL A 460 16.46 11.51 21.64
C VAL A 460 15.42 12.28 22.44
N GLN A 461 15.05 13.48 21.99
CA GLN A 461 13.86 14.17 22.48
C GLN A 461 12.62 13.53 21.86
N ARG A 462 11.65 13.20 22.71
CA ARG A 462 10.35 12.66 22.31
C ARG A 462 9.24 13.63 22.68
N VAL A 463 8.39 13.94 21.71
CA VAL A 463 7.28 14.90 21.88
C VAL A 463 6.00 14.30 21.33
N VAL A 464 4.95 14.29 22.14
CA VAL A 464 3.61 13.89 21.71
C VAL A 464 2.80 15.12 21.29
N ILE A 465 2.12 15.04 20.14
CA ILE A 465 1.15 16.02 19.68
C ILE A 465 -0.15 15.30 19.32
N GLU A 466 -1.17 15.46 20.17
CA GLU A 466 -2.53 14.98 19.96
C GLU A 466 -3.32 15.99 19.13
N LEU A 467 -4.01 15.53 18.07
CA LEU A 467 -4.83 16.40 17.23
C LEU A 467 -6.33 16.11 17.42
N LYS A 468 -7.12 17.16 17.66
CA LYS A 468 -8.58 17.09 17.80
C LYS A 468 -9.32 17.99 16.82
N LEU A 469 -10.41 17.50 16.25
CA LEU A 469 -11.32 18.30 15.42
C LEU A 469 -12.57 18.71 16.22
N TYR A 470 -12.75 20.00 16.45
CA TYR A 470 -13.97 20.52 17.07
C TYR A 470 -15.04 20.82 16.01
N ARG A 471 -16.13 20.05 16.07
CA ARG A 471 -17.26 20.14 15.13
C ARG A 471 -18.57 20.61 15.78
N LYS A 472 -18.89 20.06 16.96
CA LYS A 472 -20.11 20.32 17.73
C LYS A 472 -19.92 19.90 19.18
N GLY A 473 -20.79 20.36 20.08
CA GLY A 473 -20.77 19.97 21.50
C GLY A 473 -19.92 20.92 22.36
N SER A 474 -19.47 20.44 23.52
CA SER A 474 -18.70 21.22 24.49
C SER A 474 -17.21 21.16 24.20
N LEU A 475 -16.58 22.34 24.05
CA LEU A 475 -15.13 22.45 23.92
C LEU A 475 -14.41 21.93 25.18
N ASP A 476 -14.95 22.21 26.37
CA ASP A 476 -14.34 21.75 27.62
C ASP A 476 -14.34 20.23 27.75
N THR A 477 -15.40 19.55 27.28
CA THR A 477 -15.45 18.08 27.24
C THR A 477 -14.42 17.53 26.28
N LEU A 478 -14.28 18.12 25.08
CA LEU A 478 -13.27 17.72 24.10
C LEU A 478 -11.85 17.89 24.66
N ILE A 479 -11.58 19.00 25.35
CA ILE A 479 -10.30 19.26 26.01
C ILE A 479 -10.04 18.21 27.09
N ALA A 480 -11.00 17.93 27.98
CA ALA A 480 -10.83 16.97 29.07
C ALA A 480 -10.53 15.54 28.55
N GLU A 481 -11.24 15.10 27.52
CA GLU A 481 -10.97 13.81 26.86
C GLU A 481 -9.59 13.79 26.18
N GLY A 482 -9.26 14.86 25.45
CA GLY A 482 -7.98 14.98 24.75
C GLY A 482 -6.79 15.02 25.69
N LEU A 483 -6.90 15.70 26.83
CA LEU A 483 -5.88 15.77 27.87
C LEU A 483 -5.55 14.39 28.46
N THR A 484 -6.59 13.59 28.74
CA THR A 484 -6.42 12.23 29.25
C THR A 484 -5.69 11.35 28.23
N GLN A 485 -6.12 11.41 26.96
CA GLN A 485 -5.50 10.65 25.86
C GLN A 485 -4.04 11.06 25.62
N THR A 486 -3.77 12.37 25.62
CA THR A 486 -2.44 12.94 25.44
C THR A 486 -1.48 12.49 26.54
N ALA A 487 -1.94 12.49 27.80
CA ALA A 487 -1.16 12.03 28.95
C ALA A 487 -0.82 10.54 28.83
N ASP A 488 -1.82 9.70 28.56
CA ASP A 488 -1.66 8.25 28.42
C ASP A 488 -0.67 7.90 27.30
N TYR A 489 -0.74 8.61 26.17
CA TYR A 489 0.17 8.38 25.05
C TYR A 489 1.61 8.82 25.39
N ALA A 490 1.77 9.99 26.00
CA ALA A 490 3.10 10.48 26.37
C ALA A 490 3.80 9.56 27.39
N ASP A 491 3.06 8.93 28.30
CA ASP A 491 3.61 7.94 29.24
C ASP A 491 4.03 6.64 28.55
N LYS A 492 3.24 6.16 27.58
CA LYS A 492 3.58 4.98 26.77
C LYS A 492 4.80 5.22 25.88
N ALA A 493 4.87 6.40 25.24
CA ALA A 493 5.96 6.78 24.34
C ALA A 493 7.25 7.16 25.11
N GLY A 494 7.14 7.41 26.42
CA GLY A 494 8.25 7.97 27.21
C GLY A 494 8.63 9.36 26.71
N ALA A 495 7.64 10.17 26.36
CA ALA A 495 7.83 11.56 25.95
C ALA A 495 7.84 12.47 27.17
N ASP A 496 8.80 13.40 27.22
CA ASP A 496 8.92 14.39 28.30
C ASP A 496 8.02 15.61 28.05
N GLU A 497 7.58 15.80 26.80
CA GLU A 497 6.82 16.96 26.35
C GLU A 497 5.58 16.48 25.56
N ALA A 498 4.43 17.10 25.81
CA ALA A 498 3.17 16.70 25.21
C ALA A 498 2.24 17.90 24.96
N HIS A 499 1.54 17.86 23.83
CA HIS A 499 0.65 18.94 23.40
C HIS A 499 -0.67 18.40 22.85
N LEU A 500 -1.75 19.14 23.10
CA LEU A 500 -3.07 18.92 22.53
C LEU A 500 -3.42 20.09 21.61
N VAL A 501 -3.67 19.82 20.33
CA VAL A 501 -4.02 20.84 19.33
C VAL A 501 -5.45 20.61 18.86
N ILE A 502 -6.30 21.62 18.97
CA ILE A 502 -7.72 21.57 18.66
C ILE A 502 -8.01 22.49 17.49
N PHE A 503 -8.53 21.92 16.40
CA PHE A 503 -8.95 22.66 15.22
C PHE A 503 -10.45 22.99 15.28
N ASP A 504 -10.82 24.27 15.35
CA ASP A 504 -12.21 24.73 15.33
C ASP A 504 -12.73 24.99 13.91
N ARG A 505 -13.56 24.06 13.43
CA ARG A 505 -14.13 24.11 12.08
C ARG A 505 -15.52 24.72 12.01
N ARG A 506 -16.05 25.27 13.11
CA ARG A 506 -17.39 25.85 13.10
C ARG A 506 -17.42 27.08 12.18
N PRO A 507 -18.46 27.21 11.33
CA PRO A 507 -18.60 28.36 10.45
C PRO A 507 -18.91 29.62 11.27
N GLY A 508 -18.41 30.77 10.82
CA GLY A 508 -18.73 32.08 11.41
C GLY A 508 -18.02 32.42 12.72
N ILE A 509 -17.04 31.62 13.17
CA ILE A 509 -16.18 31.95 14.32
C ILE A 509 -14.98 32.77 13.84
N ALA A 510 -14.69 33.88 14.51
CA ALA A 510 -13.55 34.74 14.20
C ALA A 510 -12.22 34.06 14.50
N TRP A 511 -11.17 34.38 13.74
CA TRP A 511 -9.84 33.80 13.95
C TRP A 511 -9.26 34.10 15.34
N GLU A 512 -9.59 35.26 15.94
CA GLU A 512 -9.15 35.59 17.29
C GLU A 512 -9.71 34.62 18.34
N ASP A 513 -10.90 34.06 18.11
CA ASP A 513 -11.54 33.12 19.03
C ASP A 513 -11.05 31.67 18.81
N LYS A 514 -10.44 31.40 17.65
CA LYS A 514 -9.87 30.09 17.32
C LYS A 514 -8.44 29.93 17.82
N ILE A 515 -7.65 31.00 17.77
CA ILE A 515 -6.22 30.98 18.08
C ILE A 515 -6.00 31.33 19.54
N TRP A 516 -5.67 30.32 20.34
CA TRP A 516 -5.33 30.49 21.75
C TRP A 516 -4.33 29.42 22.21
N GLN A 517 -3.69 29.66 23.34
CA GLN A 517 -2.79 28.70 23.99
C GLN A 517 -2.97 28.75 25.50
N ARG A 518 -2.91 27.59 26.16
CA ARG A 518 -2.87 27.49 27.62
C ARG A 518 -2.12 26.24 28.06
N SER A 519 -1.84 26.12 29.35
CA SER A 519 -1.19 24.94 29.93
C SER A 519 -2.11 24.32 30.96
N GLU A 520 -2.25 23.00 30.92
CA GLU A 520 -3.12 22.23 31.80
C GLU A 520 -2.31 21.18 32.54
N ALA A 521 -2.55 21.02 33.84
CA ALA A 521 -1.90 19.98 34.65
C ALA A 521 -2.82 18.76 34.73
N VAL A 522 -2.33 17.61 34.26
CA VAL A 522 -3.08 16.35 34.23
C VAL A 522 -2.37 15.32 35.13
N ARG A 523 -3.16 14.61 35.93
CA ARG A 523 -2.67 13.44 36.67
C ARG A 523 -2.94 12.20 35.81
N SER A 524 -1.92 11.40 35.59
CA SER A 524 -2.04 10.11 34.91
C SER A 524 -3.01 9.21 35.68
N ALA A 525 -4.02 8.67 34.99
CA ALA A 525 -4.98 7.76 35.60
C ALA A 525 -4.34 6.37 35.73
N VAL A 526 -4.01 5.96 36.96
CA VAL A 526 -3.66 4.56 37.22
C VAL A 526 -4.93 3.73 37.14
N ASP A 527 -5.06 2.90 36.10
CA ASP A 527 -6.15 1.94 35.92
C ASP A 527 -6.21 0.99 37.15
N GLY A 528 -7.13 1.27 38.07
CA GLY A 528 -7.51 0.40 39.17
C GLY A 528 -8.40 -0.74 38.68
N GLY A 529 -7.87 -1.62 37.84
CA GLY A 529 -8.53 -2.86 37.42
C GLY A 529 -8.05 -4.03 38.28
N SER A 530 -8.90 -4.52 39.18
CA SER A 530 -8.66 -5.74 39.95
C SER A 530 -8.57 -6.96 39.02
N GLY A 531 -7.34 -7.43 38.78
CA GLY A 531 -7.04 -8.64 38.03
C GLY A 531 -5.63 -9.10 38.36
N ASP A 532 -5.53 -10.16 39.15
CA ASP A 532 -4.29 -10.73 39.68
C ASP A 532 -3.33 -11.14 38.56
N GLY A 533 -2.08 -10.69 38.61
CA GLY A 533 -1.05 -11.01 37.61
C GLY A 533 0.04 -9.94 37.44
N ALA A 534 1.03 -9.99 38.33
CA ALA A 534 2.35 -9.34 38.28
C ALA A 534 2.59 -8.25 37.21
N ARG A 535 2.38 -6.97 37.59
CA ARG A 535 2.90 -5.80 36.87
C ARG A 535 3.97 -5.10 37.70
N THR A 536 5.12 -4.85 37.08
CA THR A 536 6.18 -3.98 37.59
C THR A 536 5.61 -2.58 37.84
N ILE A 537 5.60 -2.16 39.10
CA ILE A 537 5.12 -0.85 39.54
C ILE A 537 6.06 0.22 38.98
N ARG A 538 5.63 0.97 37.97
CA ARG A 538 6.24 2.29 37.66
C ARG A 538 5.71 3.29 38.66
N GLY A 539 6.62 4.03 39.30
CA GLY A 539 6.30 4.98 40.37
C GLY A 539 5.42 6.14 39.91
N ASP A 540 4.72 6.72 40.89
CA ASP A 540 3.91 7.94 40.81
C ASP A 540 4.63 9.04 40.02
N THR A 541 4.26 9.23 38.76
CA THR A 541 4.72 10.38 37.96
C THR A 541 3.84 11.56 38.38
N GLY A 542 4.45 12.58 38.99
CA GLY A 542 3.74 13.80 39.38
C GLY A 542 2.96 14.45 38.23
N PRO A 543 2.10 15.45 38.50
CA PRO A 543 1.23 16.05 37.50
C PRO A 543 2.03 16.50 36.26
N ARG A 544 1.65 15.99 35.09
CA ARG A 544 2.24 16.34 33.79
C ARG A 544 1.59 17.62 33.28
N THR A 545 2.41 18.57 32.83
CA THR A 545 1.91 19.76 32.14
C THR A 545 1.76 19.47 30.65
N ILE A 546 0.56 19.72 30.11
CA ILE A 546 0.26 19.57 28.69
C ILE A 546 -0.06 20.95 28.11
N GLY A 547 0.60 21.32 27.01
CA GLY A 547 0.27 22.54 26.29
C GLY A 547 -0.98 22.33 25.42
N VAL A 548 -2.01 23.15 25.58
CA VAL A 548 -3.26 23.07 24.82
C VAL A 548 -3.37 24.26 23.88
N TRP A 549 -3.64 24.00 22.61
CA TRP A 549 -3.60 24.96 21.52
C TRP A 549 -4.91 24.95 20.74
N GLY A 550 -5.49 26.12 20.49
CA GLY A 550 -6.61 26.31 19.56
C GLY A 550 -6.11 26.75 18.18
N CYS A 551 -6.65 26.16 17.12
CA CYS A 551 -6.35 26.49 15.71
C CYS A 551 -7.63 26.72 14.92
#